data_AF-A0A7C7KL78-F1
#
_entry.id   AF-A0A7C7KL78-F1
#
_cell.length_a   1.000
_cell.length_b   1.000
_cell.length_c   1.000
_cell.angle_alpha   90.00
_cell.angle_beta   90.00
_cell.angle_gamma   90.00
#
_symmetry.space_group_name_H-M   'P 1'
#
loop_
_entity.id
_entity.type
_entity.pdbx_description
1 polymer ?
#
loop_
_entity_poly.entity_id
_entity_poly.type
_entity_poly.pdbx_seq_one_letter_code
_entity_poly.pdbx_strand_id
1 'polypeptide(L)'
;EAFRHIEIELFVPRDQLADALDFAQETIEVAGGRQSTLSADNQQRIEGIGMQEDLARLHDQYFHHYPICVRRVLPDDTLISMASGSGQDWYALSFISYAKPARRAGFHLFASFMARSMSRLFHARPHWGKICPLEADELTALYPRFDAFRTICNTLDPQGVFQNDWTTALLEADIP
;
A
#
# COMPACT_ATOMS: atom_id res chain seq x y z
N GLU A 1 12.63 -11.26 23.57
CA GLU A 1 12.50 -11.09 22.10
C GLU A 1 12.41 -9.60 21.81
N ALA A 2 13.37 -9.03 21.08
CA ALA A 2 13.33 -7.60 20.76
C ALA A 2 12.11 -7.33 19.86
N PHE A 3 11.20 -6.45 20.28
CA PHE A 3 10.02 -6.10 19.50
C PHE A 3 10.44 -5.54 18.14
N ARG A 4 10.31 -6.34 17.08
CA ARG A 4 10.50 -5.88 15.70
C ARG A 4 9.29 -5.02 15.34
N HIS A 5 9.52 -3.79 14.90
CA HIS A 5 8.46 -2.94 14.37
C HIS A 5 7.76 -3.63 13.20
N ILE A 6 6.52 -3.22 12.94
CA ILE A 6 5.79 -3.54 11.72
C ILE A 6 5.55 -2.24 10.96
N GLU A 7 5.48 -2.35 9.65
CA GLU A 7 5.46 -1.19 8.79
C GLU A 7 4.68 -1.51 7.52
N ILE A 8 3.88 -0.55 7.09
CA ILE A 8 3.43 -0.42 5.71
C ILE A 8 4.09 0.83 5.14
N GLU A 9 4.58 0.73 3.91
CA GLU A 9 5.14 1.85 3.19
C GLU A 9 4.49 1.93 1.81
N LEU A 10 4.01 3.12 1.47
CA LEU A 10 3.23 3.38 0.25
C LEU A 10 3.94 4.44 -0.58
N PHE A 11 4.18 4.13 -1.85
CA PHE A 11 4.84 5.01 -2.80
C PHE A 11 3.79 5.73 -3.63
N VAL A 12 3.77 7.06 -3.55
CA VAL A 12 2.79 7.91 -4.24
C VAL A 12 3.52 8.76 -5.29
N PRO A 13 2.98 8.91 -6.51
CA PRO A 13 3.57 9.80 -7.51
C PRO A 13 3.45 11.28 -7.09
N ARG A 14 4.40 12.11 -7.54
CA ARG A 14 4.52 13.53 -7.13
C ARG A 14 3.23 14.33 -7.33
N ASP A 15 2.51 14.12 -8.42
CA ASP A 15 1.26 14.81 -8.76
C ASP A 15 0.09 14.47 -7.84
N GLN A 16 0.09 13.29 -7.21
CA GLN A 16 -0.93 12.87 -6.23
C GLN A 16 -0.53 13.16 -4.77
N LEU A 17 0.70 13.62 -4.51
CA LEU A 17 1.28 13.67 -3.16
C LEU A 17 0.47 14.51 -2.18
N ALA A 18 -0.01 15.69 -2.59
CA ALA A 18 -0.74 16.59 -1.69
C ALA A 18 -2.04 15.94 -1.22
N ASP A 19 -2.88 15.51 -2.17
CA ASP A 19 -4.15 14.84 -1.89
C ASP A 19 -3.95 13.55 -1.07
N ALA A 20 -2.89 12.78 -1.37
CA ALA A 20 -2.58 11.56 -0.63
C ALA A 20 -2.15 11.82 0.82
N LEU A 21 -1.41 12.90 1.09
CA LEU A 21 -1.03 13.29 2.45
C LEU A 21 -2.23 13.78 3.25
N ASP A 22 -3.09 14.60 2.65
CA ASP A 22 -4.31 15.09 3.29
C ASP A 22 -5.25 13.92 3.62
N PHE A 23 -5.47 13.01 2.66
CA PHE A 23 -6.24 11.78 2.87
C PHE A 23 -5.64 10.88 3.97
N ALA A 24 -4.32 10.69 3.97
CA ALA A 24 -3.64 9.87 4.97
C ALA A 24 -3.80 10.47 6.38
N GLN A 25 -3.68 11.79 6.51
CA GLN A 25 -3.87 12.49 7.78
C GLN A 25 -5.28 12.27 8.32
N GLU A 26 -6.32 12.51 7.52
CA GLU A 26 -7.71 12.32 7.95
C GLU A 26 -8.00 10.85 8.30
N THR A 27 -7.46 9.90 7.52
CA THR A 27 -7.60 8.47 7.79
C THR A 27 -6.97 8.09 9.13
N ILE A 28 -5.81 8.67 9.49
CA ILE A 28 -5.17 8.45 10.79
C ILE A 28 -6.05 9.01 11.93
N GLU A 29 -6.68 10.17 11.74
CA GLU A 29 -7.58 10.74 12.74
C GLU A 29 -8.83 9.88 12.94
N VAL A 30 -9.39 9.32 11.87
CA VAL A 30 -10.52 8.36 11.93
C VAL A 30 -10.09 7.06 12.62
N ALA A 31 -8.96 6.48 12.21
CA ALA A 31 -8.44 5.24 12.79
C ALA A 31 -8.19 5.38 14.30
N GLY A 32 -7.76 6.56 14.75
CA GLY A 32 -7.54 6.88 16.16
C GLY A 32 -8.77 7.38 16.93
N GLY A 33 -9.96 7.39 16.30
CA GLY A 33 -11.21 7.81 16.93
C GLY A 33 -11.31 9.31 17.24
N ARG A 34 -10.41 10.14 16.70
CA ARG A 34 -10.45 11.61 16.88
C ARG A 34 -11.51 12.26 16.01
N GLN A 35 -11.72 11.71 14.83
CA GLN A 35 -12.78 12.08 13.90
C GLN A 35 -13.63 10.85 13.60
N SER A 36 -14.91 11.06 13.33
CA SER A 36 -15.81 9.97 12.91
C SER A 36 -15.96 9.86 11.40
N THR A 37 -15.61 10.91 10.66
CA THR A 37 -15.78 11.02 9.20
C THR A 37 -14.60 11.74 8.58
N LEU A 38 -14.42 11.55 7.26
CA LEU A 38 -13.48 12.32 6.45
C LEU A 38 -14.08 13.68 6.06
N SER A 39 -13.28 14.55 5.42
CA SER A 39 -13.80 15.74 4.74
C SER A 39 -14.76 15.35 3.60
N ALA A 40 -15.60 16.28 3.13
CA ALA A 40 -16.57 15.99 2.08
C ALA A 40 -15.92 15.42 0.80
N ASP A 41 -14.75 15.95 0.42
CA ASP A 41 -14.02 15.50 -0.77
C ASP A 41 -13.49 14.07 -0.59
N ASN A 42 -12.87 13.78 0.55
CA ASN A 42 -12.34 12.44 0.84
C ASN A 42 -13.43 11.41 1.12
N GLN A 43 -14.56 11.85 1.68
CA GLN A 43 -15.75 11.04 1.82
C GLN A 43 -16.29 10.63 0.45
N GLN A 44 -16.39 11.58 -0.49
CA GLN A 44 -16.79 11.29 -1.87
C GLN A 44 -15.80 10.34 -2.57
N ARG A 45 -14.48 10.50 -2.34
CA ARG A 45 -13.45 9.58 -2.86
C ARG A 45 -13.68 8.15 -2.37
N ILE A 46 -13.90 7.96 -1.07
CA ILE A 46 -14.16 6.64 -0.47
C ILE A 46 -15.45 6.03 -0.99
N GLU A 47 -16.49 6.83 -1.16
CA GLU A 47 -17.74 6.40 -1.79
C GLU A 47 -17.53 5.95 -3.23
N GLY A 48 -16.73 6.68 -4.00
CA GLY A 48 -16.40 6.35 -5.39
C GLY A 48 -15.67 5.01 -5.57
N ILE A 49 -14.95 4.54 -4.55
CA ILE A 49 -14.26 3.24 -4.56
C ILE A 49 -14.95 2.17 -3.71
N GLY A 50 -16.13 2.46 -3.16
CA GLY A 50 -16.95 1.51 -2.40
C GLY A 50 -16.37 1.07 -1.05
N MET A 51 -15.55 1.90 -0.40
CA MET A 51 -14.83 1.54 0.85
C MET A 51 -15.44 2.16 2.12
N GLN A 52 -16.70 2.59 2.10
CA GLN A 52 -17.36 3.25 3.23
C GLN A 52 -17.43 2.33 4.46
N GLU A 53 -17.76 1.06 4.25
CA GLU A 53 -17.82 0.09 5.33
C GLU A 53 -16.44 -0.21 5.92
N ASP A 54 -15.40 -0.26 5.09
CA ASP A 54 -14.03 -0.49 5.55
C ASP A 54 -13.53 0.70 6.38
N LEU A 55 -13.85 1.93 5.97
CA LEU A 55 -13.57 3.14 6.73
C LEU A 55 -14.31 3.13 8.08
N ALA A 56 -15.59 2.77 8.09
CA ALA A 56 -16.36 2.67 9.33
C ALA A 56 -15.80 1.59 10.27
N ARG A 57 -15.36 0.45 9.73
CA ARG A 57 -14.69 -0.60 10.50
C ARG A 57 -13.34 -0.14 11.06
N LEU A 58 -12.63 0.77 10.39
CA LEU A 58 -11.35 1.31 10.84
C LEU A 58 -11.48 2.29 12.02
N HIS A 59 -12.63 2.93 12.19
CA HIS A 59 -12.85 3.93 13.23
C HIS A 59 -12.51 3.41 14.64
N ASP A 60 -11.68 4.16 15.36
CA ASP A 60 -11.20 3.85 16.73
C ASP A 60 -10.52 2.46 16.86
N GLN A 61 -9.99 1.91 15.77
CA GLN A 61 -9.28 0.61 15.79
C GLN A 61 -7.76 0.71 15.91
N TYR A 62 -7.17 1.87 15.59
CA TYR A 62 -5.72 2.01 15.55
C TYR A 62 -5.24 3.44 15.82
N PHE A 63 -4.46 3.59 16.90
CA PHE A 63 -3.74 4.83 17.19
C PHE A 63 -2.31 4.79 16.65
N HIS A 64 -2.03 5.64 15.66
CA HIS A 64 -0.68 5.83 15.14
C HIS A 64 0.19 6.56 16.17
N HIS A 65 1.36 5.99 16.50
CA HIS A 65 2.17 6.41 17.66
C HIS A 65 3.66 6.56 17.34
N TYR A 66 4.04 6.55 16.07
CA TYR A 66 5.42 6.71 15.63
C TYR A 66 5.51 7.84 14.60
N PRO A 67 6.68 8.48 14.41
CA PRO A 67 6.84 9.46 13.34
C PRO A 67 6.55 8.86 11.96
N ILE A 68 5.81 9.61 11.14
CA ILE A 68 5.58 9.29 9.74
C ILE A 68 6.77 9.82 8.95
N CYS A 69 7.43 8.95 8.18
CA CYS A 69 8.54 9.33 7.33
C CYS A 69 8.03 9.54 5.90
N VAL A 70 8.31 10.70 5.32
CA VAL A 70 8.03 11.00 3.91
C VAL A 70 9.36 11.21 3.19
N ARG A 71 9.66 10.38 2.19
CA ARG A 71 10.95 10.39 1.50
C ARG A 71 10.77 10.49 -0.01
N ARG A 72 11.48 11.40 -0.66
CA ARG A 72 11.53 11.49 -2.12
C ARG A 72 12.36 10.35 -2.69
N VAL A 73 11.88 9.75 -3.76
CA VAL A 73 12.51 8.68 -4.52
C VAL A 73 12.45 9.05 -6.00
N LEU A 74 13.58 9.00 -6.70
CA LEU A 74 13.62 9.26 -8.13
C LEU A 74 13.07 8.05 -8.91
N PRO A 75 12.45 8.26 -10.09
CA PRO A 75 12.00 7.15 -10.91
C PRO A 75 13.19 6.30 -11.38
N ASP A 76 12.92 5.02 -11.61
CA ASP A 76 13.91 4.05 -12.09
C ASP A 76 13.39 3.23 -13.28
N ASP A 77 14.30 2.63 -14.04
CA ASP A 77 14.01 1.87 -15.26
C ASP A 77 13.79 0.36 -15.00
N THR A 78 13.68 -0.05 -13.73
CA THR A 78 13.38 -1.45 -13.41
C THR A 78 11.94 -1.81 -13.78
N LEU A 79 11.62 -3.10 -13.74
CA LEU A 79 10.33 -3.61 -14.18
C LEU A 79 9.20 -3.33 -13.18
N ILE A 80 9.49 -3.53 -11.88
CA ILE A 80 8.48 -3.56 -10.82
C ILE A 80 8.93 -2.88 -9.52
N SER A 81 9.99 -2.06 -9.52
CA SER A 81 10.25 -1.17 -8.37
C SER A 81 9.02 -0.31 -8.10
N MET A 82 8.75 0.04 -6.85
CA MET A 82 7.64 0.93 -6.51
C MET A 82 7.75 2.28 -7.23
N ALA A 83 8.96 2.74 -7.58
CA ALA A 83 9.22 3.94 -8.36
C ALA A 83 9.51 3.66 -9.86
N SER A 84 9.24 2.44 -10.35
CA SER A 84 9.47 2.07 -11.74
C SER A 84 8.65 2.92 -12.70
N GLY A 85 9.29 3.32 -13.79
CA GLY A 85 8.70 4.11 -14.87
C GLY A 85 9.53 5.34 -15.23
N SER A 86 8.91 6.27 -15.93
CA SER A 86 9.52 7.54 -16.29
C SER A 86 8.54 8.68 -16.00
N GLY A 87 9.05 9.90 -15.91
CA GLY A 87 8.23 11.11 -15.77
C GLY A 87 8.48 11.84 -14.46
N GLN A 88 7.92 11.35 -13.37
CA GLN A 88 7.87 12.08 -12.10
C GLN A 88 8.56 11.36 -10.94
N ASP A 89 8.95 12.14 -9.94
CA ASP A 89 9.40 11.61 -8.66
C ASP A 89 8.28 10.87 -7.95
N TRP A 90 8.69 9.95 -7.07
CA TRP A 90 7.83 9.24 -6.15
C TRP A 90 8.14 9.64 -4.72
N TYR A 91 7.19 9.40 -3.82
CA TYR A 91 7.32 9.68 -2.40
C TYR A 91 6.89 8.46 -1.60
N ALA A 92 7.81 7.92 -0.81
CA ALA A 92 7.54 6.85 0.12
C ALA A 92 6.98 7.42 1.43
N LEU A 93 5.77 7.01 1.80
CA LEU A 93 5.11 7.33 3.06
C LEU A 93 5.18 6.08 3.96
N SER A 94 5.97 6.14 5.02
CA SER A 94 6.20 5.03 5.94
C SER A 94 5.35 5.17 7.20
N PHE A 95 4.46 4.22 7.46
CA PHE A 95 3.67 4.13 8.68
C PHE A 95 4.17 2.97 9.54
N ILE A 96 4.78 3.28 10.68
CA ILE A 96 5.45 2.32 11.54
C ILE A 96 4.67 2.12 12.85
N SER A 97 4.65 0.89 13.35
CA SER A 97 4.03 0.52 14.62
C SER A 97 4.95 -0.38 15.45
N TYR A 98 5.05 -0.08 16.74
CA TYR A 98 5.74 -0.92 17.74
C TYR A 98 4.76 -1.79 18.54
N ALA A 99 3.53 -1.94 18.04
CA ALA A 99 2.54 -2.81 18.66
C ALA A 99 3.08 -4.23 18.84
N LYS A 100 2.96 -4.75 20.07
CA LYS A 100 3.30 -6.14 20.41
C LYS A 100 2.47 -7.09 19.54
N PRO A 101 2.96 -8.30 19.19
CA PRO A 101 2.25 -9.24 18.31
C PRO A 101 0.76 -9.41 18.62
N ALA A 102 0.39 -9.58 19.90
CA ALA A 102 -1.01 -9.73 20.33
C ALA A 102 -1.92 -8.50 20.12
N ARG A 103 -1.36 -7.35 19.72
CA ARG A 103 -2.08 -6.08 19.51
C ARG A 103 -1.91 -5.52 18.09
N ARG A 104 -1.50 -6.35 17.13
CA ARG A 104 -1.25 -5.91 15.74
C ARG A 104 -2.51 -5.85 14.87
N ALA A 105 -3.62 -6.43 15.31
CA ALA A 105 -4.87 -6.46 14.54
C ALA A 105 -5.30 -5.07 14.05
N GLY A 106 -5.28 -4.05 14.91
CA GLY A 106 -5.59 -2.67 14.52
C GLY A 106 -4.65 -2.11 13.44
N PHE A 107 -3.34 -2.38 13.56
CA PHE A 107 -2.38 -1.96 12.53
C PHE A 107 -2.58 -2.70 11.20
N HIS A 108 -2.91 -3.99 11.24
CA HIS A 108 -3.21 -4.75 10.02
C HIS A 108 -4.47 -4.25 9.32
N LEU A 109 -5.50 -3.88 10.09
CA LEU A 109 -6.71 -3.24 9.55
C LEU A 109 -6.37 -1.90 8.89
N PHE A 110 -5.63 -1.04 9.60
CA PHE A 110 -5.14 0.24 9.08
C PHE A 110 -4.31 0.06 7.80
N ALA A 111 -3.33 -0.84 7.82
CA ALA A 111 -2.46 -1.11 6.67
C ALA A 111 -3.25 -1.63 5.46
N SER A 112 -4.23 -2.50 5.67
CA SER A 112 -5.08 -3.02 4.59
C SER A 112 -5.96 -1.94 3.99
N PHE A 113 -6.58 -1.10 4.84
CA PHE A 113 -7.35 0.06 4.39
C PHE A 113 -6.49 1.04 3.59
N MET A 114 -5.33 1.43 4.14
CA MET A 114 -4.41 2.37 3.49
C MET A 114 -3.91 1.84 2.15
N ALA A 115 -3.51 0.57 2.08
CA ALA A 115 -3.03 -0.02 0.81
C ALA A 115 -4.09 0.05 -0.29
N ARG A 116 -5.32 -0.43 0.01
CA ARG A 116 -6.42 -0.50 -0.98
C ARG A 116 -6.94 0.87 -1.37
N SER A 117 -7.16 1.76 -0.40
CA SER A 117 -7.64 3.11 -0.69
C SER A 117 -6.60 3.93 -1.45
N MET A 118 -5.34 3.92 -1.02
CA MET A 118 -4.30 4.72 -1.67
C MET A 118 -3.91 4.18 -3.05
N SER A 119 -3.95 2.85 -3.27
CA SER A 119 -3.72 2.28 -4.61
C SER A 119 -4.81 2.70 -5.60
N ARG A 120 -6.08 2.66 -5.17
CA ARG A 120 -7.23 3.00 -6.02
C ARG A 120 -7.39 4.50 -6.26
N LEU A 121 -7.10 5.34 -5.26
CA LEU A 121 -7.30 6.80 -5.35
C LEU A 121 -6.10 7.55 -5.92
N PHE A 122 -4.89 7.07 -5.66
CA PHE A 122 -3.65 7.82 -5.91
C PHE A 122 -2.60 7.01 -6.66
N HIS A 123 -2.97 5.83 -7.18
CA HIS A 123 -2.05 4.88 -7.82
C HIS A 123 -0.86 4.49 -6.93
N ALA A 124 -1.07 4.51 -5.60
CA ALA A 124 -0.01 4.21 -4.66
C ALA A 124 0.43 2.75 -4.75
N ARG A 125 1.73 2.53 -4.66
CA ARG A 125 2.35 1.20 -4.72
C ARG A 125 2.88 0.79 -3.35
N PRO A 126 2.41 -0.32 -2.77
CA PRO A 126 2.97 -0.82 -1.52
C PRO A 126 4.39 -1.36 -1.72
N HIS A 127 5.25 -1.14 -0.71
CA HIS A 127 6.60 -1.63 -0.71
C HIS A 127 6.65 -3.17 -0.57
N TRP A 128 7.31 -3.85 -1.51
CA TRP A 128 7.39 -5.33 -1.54
C TRP A 128 7.92 -5.99 -0.25
N GLY A 129 8.95 -5.39 0.37
CA GLY A 129 9.55 -5.87 1.62
C GLY A 129 8.87 -5.44 2.93
N LYS A 130 7.65 -4.90 2.89
CA LYS A 130 6.87 -4.45 4.05
C LYS A 130 5.52 -5.17 4.09
N ILE A 131 4.58 -4.72 4.94
CA ILE A 131 3.20 -5.22 4.83
C ILE A 131 2.63 -4.78 3.48
N CYS A 132 2.27 -5.77 2.66
CA CYS A 132 1.70 -5.61 1.33
C CYS A 132 0.42 -6.45 1.25
N PRO A 133 -0.76 -5.87 1.58
CA PRO A 133 -2.01 -6.62 1.76
C PRO A 133 -2.91 -6.59 0.52
N LEU A 134 -2.40 -6.10 -0.61
CA LEU A 134 -3.11 -6.11 -1.89
C LEU A 134 -3.07 -7.51 -2.50
N GLU A 135 -4.15 -7.89 -3.18
CA GLU A 135 -4.22 -9.15 -3.92
C GLU A 135 -3.36 -9.11 -5.18
N ALA A 136 -3.10 -10.28 -5.78
CA ALA A 136 -2.18 -10.40 -6.90
C ALA A 136 -2.64 -9.60 -8.13
N ASP A 137 -3.92 -9.64 -8.47
CA ASP A 137 -4.52 -8.85 -9.55
C ASP A 137 -4.41 -7.33 -9.29
N GLU A 138 -4.72 -6.89 -8.07
CA GLU A 138 -4.57 -5.50 -7.65
C GLU A 138 -3.11 -5.02 -7.77
N LEU A 139 -2.15 -5.85 -7.38
CA LEU A 139 -0.72 -5.53 -7.46
C LEU A 139 -0.23 -5.48 -8.90
N THR A 140 -0.55 -6.47 -9.70
CA THR A 140 -0.06 -6.57 -11.09
C THR A 140 -0.58 -5.43 -11.95
N ALA A 141 -1.83 -5.00 -11.74
CA ALA A 141 -2.42 -3.84 -12.42
C ALA A 141 -1.70 -2.50 -12.14
N LEU A 142 -0.96 -2.37 -11.03
CA LEU A 142 -0.19 -1.16 -10.70
C LEU A 142 1.10 -1.02 -11.51
N TYR A 143 1.56 -2.08 -12.17
CA TYR A 143 2.86 -2.13 -12.85
C TYR A 143 2.72 -2.43 -14.34
N PRO A 144 2.85 -1.42 -15.22
CA PRO A 144 2.71 -1.61 -16.67
C PRO A 144 3.68 -2.62 -17.29
N ARG A 145 4.78 -2.96 -16.61
CA ARG A 145 5.79 -3.92 -17.08
C ARG A 145 5.77 -5.24 -16.29
N PHE A 146 4.69 -5.51 -15.54
CA PHE A 146 4.59 -6.74 -14.75
C PHE A 146 4.66 -7.99 -15.63
N ASP A 147 3.99 -8.02 -16.78
CA ASP A 147 3.98 -9.19 -17.66
C ASP A 147 5.36 -9.52 -18.23
N ALA A 148 6.16 -8.49 -18.51
CA ALA A 148 7.54 -8.67 -18.92
C ALA A 148 8.38 -9.27 -17.77
N PHE A 149 8.17 -8.80 -16.54
CA PHE A 149 8.80 -9.41 -15.35
C PHE A 149 8.39 -10.87 -15.18
N ARG A 150 7.08 -11.15 -15.25
CA ARG A 150 6.52 -12.50 -15.16
C ARG A 150 7.12 -13.45 -16.21
N THR A 151 7.19 -13.00 -17.46
CA THR A 151 7.77 -13.77 -18.57
C THR A 151 9.24 -14.10 -18.31
N ILE A 152 10.03 -13.13 -17.82
CA ILE A 152 11.44 -13.35 -17.48
C ILE A 152 11.57 -14.37 -16.34
N CYS A 153 10.80 -14.22 -15.26
CA CYS A 153 10.80 -15.17 -14.14
C CYS A 153 10.47 -16.59 -14.60
N ASN A 154 9.38 -16.77 -15.36
CA ASN A 154 8.95 -18.09 -15.83
C ASN A 154 9.89 -18.70 -16.88
N THR A 155 10.66 -17.88 -17.60
CA THR A 155 11.69 -18.35 -18.55
C THR A 155 12.96 -18.81 -17.83
N LEU A 156 13.40 -18.07 -16.81
CA LEU A 156 14.64 -18.34 -16.10
C LEU A 156 14.48 -19.38 -14.98
N ASP A 157 13.29 -19.52 -14.42
CA ASP A 157 12.95 -20.49 -13.38
C ASP A 157 11.65 -21.25 -13.73
N PRO A 158 11.66 -22.09 -14.79
CA PRO A 158 10.47 -22.79 -15.26
C PRO A 158 9.93 -23.84 -14.28
N GLN A 159 10.72 -24.20 -13.26
CA GLN A 159 10.31 -25.14 -12.21
C GLN A 159 9.91 -24.43 -10.91
N GLY A 160 9.98 -23.09 -10.86
CA GLY A 160 9.59 -22.30 -9.69
C GLY A 160 10.44 -22.56 -8.45
N VAL A 161 11.72 -22.92 -8.60
CA VAL A 161 12.63 -23.24 -7.48
C VAL A 161 12.82 -22.05 -6.53
N PHE A 162 12.73 -20.81 -7.05
CA PHE A 162 12.86 -19.59 -6.27
C PHE A 162 11.51 -18.98 -5.85
N GLN A 163 10.40 -19.65 -6.16
CA GLN A 163 9.07 -19.16 -5.83
C GLN A 163 8.60 -19.66 -4.45
N ASN A 164 7.71 -18.89 -3.87
CA ASN A 164 6.91 -19.21 -2.68
C ASN A 164 5.45 -18.89 -2.98
N ASP A 165 4.53 -19.30 -2.10
CA ASP A 165 3.08 -19.10 -2.30
C ASP A 165 2.69 -17.68 -2.73
N TRP A 166 3.34 -16.66 -2.16
CA TRP A 166 3.06 -15.25 -2.48
C TRP A 166 3.56 -14.84 -3.88
N THR A 167 4.77 -15.24 -4.25
CA THR A 167 5.31 -14.97 -5.60
C THR A 167 4.64 -15.81 -6.68
N THR A 168 4.26 -17.06 -6.38
CA THR A 168 3.47 -17.91 -7.27
C THR A 168 2.13 -17.26 -7.59
N ALA A 169 1.39 -16.78 -6.59
CA ALA A 169 0.13 -16.07 -6.82
C ALA A 169 0.29 -14.86 -7.76
N LEU A 170 1.38 -14.10 -7.62
CA LEU A 170 1.69 -12.94 -8.48
C LEU A 170 2.08 -13.33 -9.92
N LEU A 171 2.83 -14.41 -10.07
CA LEU A 171 3.34 -14.88 -11.35
C LEU A 171 2.32 -15.71 -12.13
N GLU A 172 1.29 -16.25 -11.47
CA GLU A 172 0.22 -17.04 -12.08
C GLU A 172 -1.10 -16.27 -12.26
N ALA A 173 -1.28 -15.11 -11.63
CA ALA A 173 -2.49 -14.30 -11.80
C ALA A 173 -2.77 -13.97 -13.28
N ASP A 174 -3.91 -14.45 -13.79
CA ASP A 174 -4.43 -14.07 -15.11
C ASP A 174 -4.74 -12.57 -15.15
N ILE A 175 -4.45 -11.92 -16.27
CA ILE A 175 -4.83 -10.52 -16.51
C ILE A 175 -6.32 -10.52 -16.87
N PRO A 176 -7.18 -9.73 -16.20
CA PRO A 176 -8.58 -9.57 -16.61
C PRO A 176 -8.72 -8.92 -17.99
#